data_AF-A0A291IDB8-F1
#
_entry.id   AF-A0A291IDB8-F1
#
_cell.length_a   1.000
_cell.length_b   1.000
_cell.length_c   1.000
_cell.angle_alpha   90.00
_cell.angle_beta   90.00
_cell.angle_gamma   90.00
#
_symmetry.space_group_name_H-M   'P 1'
#
loop_
_entity.id
_entity.type
_entity.pdbx_description
1 polymer ?
#
loop_
_entity_poly.entity_id
_entity_poly.type
_entity_poly.pdbx_seq_one_letter_code
_entity_poly.pdbx_strand_id
1 'polypeptide(L)'
;MSRSTPPRSRIRALHDRLLGKGRRRPRHVRSTDEILLDMLAKTLAVLDIAEREMRVAARDYPPQVLAEYLAGAAETRRELESQRRDILDGMAG
;
A
#
# COMPACT_ATOMS: atom_id res chain seq x y z
N MET A 1 -10.49 33.57 4.26
CA MET A 1 -10.60 32.99 2.90
C MET A 1 -9.71 31.75 2.83
N SER A 2 -10.35 30.57 2.82
CA SER A 2 -9.71 29.26 2.68
C SER A 2 -8.96 29.09 1.37
N ARG A 3 -7.79 28.44 1.41
CA ARG A 3 -7.22 27.68 0.29
C ARG A 3 -6.53 26.41 0.81
N SER A 4 -7.31 25.42 1.25
CA SER A 4 -6.84 24.04 1.38
C SER A 4 -6.88 23.38 0.00
N THR A 5 -5.74 23.40 -0.70
CA THR A 5 -5.55 22.71 -1.99
C THR A 5 -4.88 21.35 -1.71
N PRO A 6 -5.28 20.25 -2.38
CA PRO A 6 -5.61 18.97 -1.73
C PRO A 6 -4.42 17.96 -1.64
N PRO A 7 -4.62 16.75 -1.04
CA PRO A 7 -3.60 15.69 -0.82
C PRO A 7 -2.96 15.09 -2.09
N ARG A 8 -3.30 15.62 -3.27
CA ARG A 8 -2.90 15.13 -4.60
C ARG A 8 -1.38 15.11 -4.81
N SER A 9 -0.62 16.00 -4.15
CA SER A 9 0.84 16.04 -4.31
C SER A 9 1.54 14.82 -3.67
N ARG A 10 1.03 14.30 -2.54
CA ARG A 10 1.59 13.12 -1.87
C ARG A 10 1.25 11.84 -2.61
N ILE A 11 0.02 11.70 -3.09
CA ILE A 11 -0.39 10.54 -3.89
C ILE A 11 0.40 10.50 -5.20
N ARG A 12 0.66 11.66 -5.84
CA ARG A 12 1.46 11.73 -7.07
C ARG A 12 2.94 11.43 -6.81
N ALA A 13 3.53 11.95 -5.74
CA ALA A 13 4.90 11.62 -5.35
C ALA A 13 5.04 10.14 -4.96
N LEU A 14 4.01 9.54 -4.35
CA LEU A 14 3.95 8.12 -4.06
C LEU A 14 3.81 7.30 -5.34
N HIS A 15 2.93 7.70 -6.24
CA HIS A 15 2.78 7.08 -7.56
C HIS A 15 4.11 7.09 -8.31
N ASP A 16 4.84 8.20 -8.31
CA ASP A 16 6.17 8.29 -8.91
C ASP A 16 7.24 7.51 -8.12
N ARG A 17 7.02 7.20 -6.84
CA ARG A 17 7.94 6.33 -6.08
C ARG A 17 7.66 4.83 -6.27
N LEU A 18 6.38 4.45 -6.34
CA LEU A 18 5.92 3.07 -6.51
C LEU A 18 5.98 2.62 -7.98
N LEU A 19 5.80 3.58 -8.91
CA LEU A 19 5.67 3.33 -10.36
C LEU A 19 6.69 4.13 -11.20
N GLY A 20 7.43 5.08 -10.61
CA GLY A 20 8.35 5.93 -11.37
C GLY A 20 9.64 5.22 -11.77
N LYS A 21 9.65 4.85 -13.05
CA LYS A 21 10.71 5.10 -14.05
C LYS A 21 12.04 5.61 -13.47
N GLY A 22 13.03 4.73 -13.31
CA GLY A 22 14.35 5.22 -12.89
C GLY A 22 15.48 4.22 -12.74
N ARG A 23 15.75 3.41 -13.78
CA ARG A 23 17.08 2.99 -14.31
C ARG A 23 16.93 1.63 -14.97
N ARG A 24 17.19 1.58 -16.28
CA ARG A 24 17.44 0.33 -17.01
C ARG A 24 18.72 -0.31 -16.44
N ARG A 25 18.61 -0.97 -15.29
CA ARG A 25 19.58 -1.99 -14.91
C ARG A 25 19.39 -3.16 -15.90
N PRO A 26 20.48 -3.89 -16.25
CA PRO A 26 20.37 -5.07 -17.10
C PRO A 26 19.22 -5.92 -16.58
N ARG A 27 18.30 -6.23 -17.49
CA ARG A 27 17.01 -6.86 -17.21
C ARG A 27 17.28 -8.30 -16.79
N HIS A 28 17.66 -8.51 -15.53
CA HIS A 28 17.39 -9.80 -14.90
C HIS A 28 15.90 -10.03 -15.05
N VAL A 29 15.53 -11.12 -15.71
CA VAL A 29 14.14 -11.55 -15.79
C VAL A 29 13.75 -11.82 -14.36
N ARG A 30 12.99 -10.90 -13.76
CA ARG A 30 12.44 -11.12 -12.42
C ARG A 30 11.61 -12.38 -12.46
N SER A 31 11.77 -13.25 -11.48
CA SER A 31 10.87 -14.38 -11.33
C SER A 31 9.45 -13.86 -11.09
N THR A 32 8.45 -14.67 -11.42
CA THR A 32 7.05 -14.36 -11.12
C THR A 32 6.88 -14.01 -9.64
N ASP A 33 7.56 -14.73 -8.74
CA ASP A 33 7.52 -14.51 -7.30
C ASP A 33 8.10 -13.15 -6.90
N GLU A 34 9.21 -12.71 -7.49
CA GLU A 34 9.75 -11.37 -7.26
C GLU A 34 8.78 -10.26 -7.70
N ILE A 35 8.01 -10.48 -8.77
CA ILE A 35 6.98 -9.55 -9.22
C ILE A 35 5.81 -9.53 -8.25
N LEU A 36 5.35 -10.70 -7.80
CA LEU A 36 4.26 -10.82 -6.82
C LEU A 36 4.65 -10.16 -5.49
N LEU A 37 5.87 -10.37 -5.00
CA LEU A 37 6.39 -9.73 -3.78
C LEU A 37 6.46 -8.20 -3.91
N ASP A 38 6.89 -7.68 -5.07
CA ASP A 38 6.90 -6.23 -5.33
C ASP A 38 5.48 -5.65 -5.35
N MET A 39 4.50 -6.37 -5.93
CA MET A 39 3.11 -5.95 -5.90
C MET A 39 2.53 -5.97 -4.49
N LEU A 40 2.75 -7.03 -3.72
CA LEU A 40 2.31 -7.12 -2.32
C LEU A 40 2.87 -5.97 -1.48
N ALA A 41 4.16 -5.66 -1.63
CA ALA A 41 4.80 -4.54 -0.94
C ALA A 41 4.16 -3.19 -1.28
N LYS A 42 3.83 -2.95 -2.56
CA LYS A 42 3.15 -1.72 -3.00
C LYS A 42 1.72 -1.64 -2.45
N THR A 43 0.98 -2.74 -2.46
CA THR A 43 -0.39 -2.80 -1.95
C THR A 43 -0.41 -2.51 -0.44
N LEU A 44 0.50 -3.10 0.34
CA LEU A 44 0.65 -2.82 1.76
C LEU A 44 0.97 -1.34 2.02
N ALA A 45 1.87 -0.74 1.23
CA ALA A 45 2.19 0.68 1.35
C ALA A 45 0.99 1.59 1.03
N VAL A 46 0.14 1.22 0.07
CA VAL A 46 -1.10 1.95 -0.23
C VAL A 46 -2.09 1.83 0.93
N LEU A 47 -2.22 0.64 1.51
CA LEU A 47 -3.09 0.41 2.67
C LEU A 47 -2.67 1.25 3.88
N ASP A 48 -1.37 1.32 4.18
CA ASP A 48 -0.83 2.15 5.27
C ASP A 48 -1.18 3.64 5.10
N ILE A 49 -1.10 4.13 3.86
CA ILE A 49 -1.43 5.52 3.54
C ILE A 49 -2.93 5.75 3.66
N ALA A 50 -3.75 4.82 3.16
CA ALA A 50 -5.19 4.92 3.25
C ALA A 50 -5.65 4.94 4.73
N GLU A 51 -5.08 4.08 5.58
CA GLU A 51 -5.32 4.12 7.02
C GLU A 51 -4.93 5.45 7.66
N ARG A 52 -3.76 5.99 7.30
CA ARG A 52 -3.29 7.27 7.82
C ARG A 52 -4.22 8.42 7.43
N GLU A 53 -4.63 8.48 6.16
CA GLU A 53 -5.56 9.50 5.68
C GLU A 53 -6.94 9.35 6.33
N MET A 54 -7.44 8.12 6.53
CA MET A 54 -8.70 7.86 7.23
C MET A 54 -8.64 8.30 8.70
N ARG A 55 -7.52 8.05 9.40
CA ARG A 55 -7.31 8.54 10.77
C ARG A 55 -7.24 10.07 10.85
N VAL A 56 -6.72 10.74 9.82
CA VAL A 56 -6.73 12.21 9.73
C VAL A 56 -8.15 12.74 9.51
N ALA A 57 -8.91 12.09 8.63
CA ALA A 57 -10.30 12.43 8.35
C ALA A 57 -11.29 11.97 9.45
N ALA A 58 -10.82 11.26 10.48
CA ALA A 58 -11.63 10.68 11.54
C ALA A 58 -12.58 11.66 12.24
N ARG A 59 -12.25 12.95 12.27
CA ARG A 59 -13.09 13.99 12.88
C ARG A 59 -14.35 14.29 12.09
N ASP A 60 -14.38 13.94 10.81
CA ASP A 60 -15.49 14.19 9.89
C ASP A 60 -16.48 13.02 9.85
N TYR A 61 -16.19 11.92 10.53
CA TYR A 61 -17.00 10.70 10.51
C TYR A 61 -17.34 10.22 11.92
N PRO A 62 -18.46 9.49 12.09
CA PRO A 62 -18.74 8.78 13.34
C PRO A 62 -17.60 7.79 13.68
N PRO A 63 -17.24 7.62 14.96
CA PRO A 63 -16.13 6.77 15.36
C PRO A 63 -16.32 5.29 14.95
N GLN A 64 -17.58 4.85 14.80
CA GLN A 64 -17.89 3.49 14.34
C GLN A 64 -17.40 3.25 12.91
N VAL A 65 -17.52 4.24 12.03
CA VAL A 65 -17.09 4.14 10.62
C VAL A 65 -15.57 3.98 10.53
N LEU A 66 -14.82 4.73 11.34
CA LEU A 66 -13.37 4.57 11.41
C LEU A 66 -12.99 3.20 11.96
N ALA A 67 -13.69 2.73 13.00
CA ALA A 67 -13.42 1.44 13.62
C ALA A 67 -13.64 0.28 12.63
N GLU A 68 -14.76 0.29 11.90
CA GLU A 68 -15.07 -0.70 10.86
C GLU A 68 -14.04 -0.68 9.73
N TYR A 69 -13.67 0.52 9.25
CA TYR A 69 -12.63 0.66 8.23
C TYR A 69 -11.30 0.09 8.69
N LEU A 70 -10.84 0.43 9.90
CA LEU A 70 -9.57 -0.05 10.44
C LEU A 70 -9.59 -1.56 10.71
N ALA A 71 -10.73 -2.12 11.09
CA ALA A 71 -10.88 -3.56 11.25
C ALA A 71 -10.73 -4.29 9.90
N GLY A 72 -11.40 -3.81 8.85
CA GLY A 72 -11.27 -4.36 7.50
C GLY A 72 -9.84 -4.21 6.95
N ALA A 73 -9.20 -3.05 7.16
CA ALA A 73 -7.81 -2.85 6.78
C ALA A 73 -6.85 -3.82 7.49
N ALA A 74 -7.08 -4.10 8.78
CA ALA A 74 -6.29 -5.06 9.53
C ALA A 74 -6.47 -6.49 9.02
N GLU A 75 -7.67 -6.88 8.61
CA GLU A 75 -7.95 -8.18 7.99
C GLU A 75 -7.24 -8.30 6.64
N THR A 76 -7.39 -7.30 5.76
CA THR A 76 -6.70 -7.26 4.46
C THR A 76 -5.18 -7.34 4.64
N ARG A 77 -4.61 -6.63 5.62
CA ARG A 77 -3.16 -6.71 5.91
C ARG A 77 -2.74 -8.14 6.25
N ARG A 78 -3.49 -8.83 7.11
CA ARG A 78 -3.17 -10.22 7.51
C ARG A 78 -3.20 -11.17 6.32
N GLU A 79 -4.16 -11.02 5.43
CA GLU A 79 -4.27 -11.83 4.21
C GLU A 79 -3.08 -11.61 3.28
N LEU A 80 -2.74 -10.34 2.99
CA LEU A 80 -1.59 -9.97 2.15
C LEU A 80 -0.26 -10.45 2.76
N GLU A 81 -0.11 -10.35 4.08
CA GLU A 81 1.06 -10.89 4.78
C GLU A 81 1.12 -12.41 4.74
N SER A 82 -0.03 -13.10 4.75
CA SER A 82 -0.07 -14.56 4.55
C SER A 82 0.40 -14.94 3.17
N GLN A 83 -0.15 -14.31 2.12
CA GLN A 83 0.27 -14.55 0.74
C GLN A 83 1.77 -14.27 0.56
N ARG A 84 2.29 -13.22 1.21
CA ARG A 84 3.73 -12.91 1.20
C ARG A 84 4.55 -14.03 1.82
N ARG A 85 4.11 -14.61 2.94
CA ARG A 85 4.79 -15.74 3.58
C ARG A 85 4.76 -16.97 2.69
N ASP A 86 3.61 -17.32 2.12
CA ASP A 86 3.46 -18.49 1.26
C ASP A 86 4.41 -18.44 0.05
N ILE A 87 4.56 -17.26 -0.57
CA ILE A 87 5.51 -17.06 -1.67
C ILE A 87 6.96 -17.22 -1.18
N LEU A 88 7.32 -16.63 -0.04
CA LEU A 88 8.68 -16.72 0.51
C LEU A 88 9.04 -18.16 0.91
N ASP A 89 8.10 -18.89 1.49
CA ASP A 89 8.26 -20.29 1.86
C ASP A 89 8.41 -21.16 0.60
N GLY A 90 7.65 -20.87 -0.46
CA GLY A 90 7.78 -21.51 -1.76
C GLY A 90 9.11 -21.25 -2.48
N MET A 91 9.80 -20.14 -2.18
CA MET A 91 11.13 -19.84 -2.71
C MET A 91 12.28 -20.48 -1.92
N ALA A 92 12.01 -20.96 -0.70
CA ALA A 92 13.02 -21.54 0.19
C ALA A 92 13.16 -23.07 0.04
N GLY A 93 12.22 -23.72 -0.65
CA GLY A 93 12.24 -25.16 -0.98
C GLY A 93 12.84 -25.44 -2.35
#